data_AF-A0A7W4UC93-F1
#
_entry.id   AF-A0A7W4UC93-F1
#
_cell.length_a   1.000
_cell.length_b   1.000
_cell.length_c   1.000
_cell.angle_alpha   90.00
_cell.angle_beta   90.00
_cell.angle_gamma   90.00
#
_symmetry.space_group_name_H-M   'P 1'
#
loop_
_entity.id
_entity.type
_entity.pdbx_description
1 polymer ?
#
loop_
_entity_poly.entity_id
_entity_poly.type
_entity_poly.pdbx_seq_one_letter_code
_entity_poly.pdbx_strand_id
1 'polypeptide(L)'
;MNRYLRLLLVWLRARRSAHTPSAPTPGSPLGEYRTTLRVMPNDLDLLRHVNNGSYLTLLDIGRVDMTLRSGAQSALDARGWFPVVVGESIRFRRSMTLWERFTIVTRVLGWDERVIYLDQRFERTGRDGAVEVVAEAWVVARFLARSGGTVPSPEVAELFGLDPVSPPLPEAVVTWSRALDLAHRAV
;
A
#
# COMPACT_ATOMS: atom_id res chain seq x y z
N MET A 1 -14.54 -14.54 5.67
CA MET A 1 -13.82 -14.70 6.96
C MET A 1 -12.40 -15.22 6.69
N ASN A 2 -11.43 -14.33 6.42
CA ASN A 2 -9.98 -14.64 6.28
C ASN A 2 -9.12 -13.35 6.37
N ARG A 3 -9.69 -12.16 6.10
CA ARG A 3 -8.99 -10.87 6.25
C ARG A 3 -8.34 -10.69 7.63
N TYR A 4 -9.09 -10.90 8.72
CA TYR A 4 -8.58 -10.74 10.07
C TYR A 4 -7.45 -11.72 10.43
N LEU A 5 -7.52 -12.96 9.91
CA LEU A 5 -6.44 -13.93 10.09
C LEU A 5 -5.16 -13.47 9.39
N ARG A 6 -5.27 -12.94 8.16
CA ARG A 6 -4.12 -12.37 7.45
C ARG A 6 -3.55 -11.15 8.17
N LEU A 7 -4.39 -10.28 8.70
CA LEU A 7 -3.94 -9.14 9.50
C LEU A 7 -3.20 -9.60 10.76
N LEU A 8 -3.72 -10.61 11.45
CA LEU A 8 -3.02 -11.22 12.60
C LEU A 8 -1.68 -11.82 12.18
N LEU A 9 -1.61 -12.54 11.06
CA LEU A 9 -0.36 -13.11 10.55
C LEU A 9 0.65 -12.04 10.15
N VAL A 10 0.21 -10.97 9.49
CA VAL A 10 1.03 -9.80 9.17
C VAL A 10 1.56 -9.17 10.44
N TRP A 11 0.71 -8.93 11.44
CA TRP A 11 1.10 -8.38 12.73
C TRP A 11 2.13 -9.26 13.43
N LEU A 12 1.89 -10.58 13.50
CA LEU A 12 2.83 -11.54 14.10
C LEU A 12 4.18 -11.58 13.35
N ARG A 13 4.17 -11.47 12.02
CA ARG A 13 5.38 -11.42 11.19
C ARG A 13 6.14 -10.12 11.37
N ALA A 14 5.45 -8.98 11.38
CA ALA A 14 6.06 -7.67 11.60
C ALA A 14 6.75 -7.60 12.97
N ARG A 15 6.22 -8.26 14.01
CA ARG A 15 6.88 -8.35 15.33
C ARG A 15 8.14 -9.20 15.35
N ARG A 16 8.27 -10.17 14.42
CA ARG A 16 9.40 -11.09 14.34
C ARG A 16 10.48 -10.64 13.36
N SER A 17 10.12 -9.80 12.40
CA SER A 17 11.02 -9.29 11.38
C SER A 17 11.40 -7.86 11.74
N ALA A 18 12.64 -7.67 12.20
CA ALA A 18 13.21 -6.33 12.33
C ALA A 18 13.26 -5.64 10.97
N HIS A 19 13.17 -4.31 11.01
CA HIS A 19 13.23 -3.38 9.89
C HIS A 19 14.28 -3.79 8.85
N THR A 20 13.83 -4.26 7.68
CA THR A 20 14.69 -4.29 6.50
C THR A 20 13.81 -3.91 5.32
N PRO A 21 13.53 -2.61 5.13
CA PRO A 21 13.13 -2.16 3.81
C PRO A 21 14.14 -2.72 2.80
N SER A 22 13.65 -3.20 1.66
CA SER A 22 14.57 -3.38 0.53
C SER A 22 15.21 -2.00 0.28
N ALA A 23 16.53 -1.95 0.06
CA ALA A 23 17.28 -0.70 -0.05
C ALA A 23 16.51 0.38 -0.84
N PRO A 24 16.63 1.69 -0.47
CA PRO A 24 15.94 2.78 -1.14
C PRO A 24 16.05 2.60 -2.66
N THR A 25 14.90 2.35 -3.29
CA THR A 25 14.83 2.09 -4.72
C THR A 25 14.48 3.41 -5.40
N PRO A 26 15.03 3.71 -6.59
CA PRO A 26 14.67 4.93 -7.31
C PRO A 26 13.14 5.12 -7.37
N GLY A 27 12.67 6.27 -6.88
CA GLY A 27 11.24 6.62 -6.82
C GLY A 27 10.44 6.02 -5.65
N SER A 28 11.07 5.60 -4.55
CA SER A 28 10.37 5.35 -3.28
C SER A 28 11.25 5.77 -2.08
N PRO A 29 10.86 6.76 -1.26
CA PRO A 29 11.68 7.25 -0.16
C PRO A 29 11.86 6.23 0.96
N LEU A 30 10.93 5.27 1.12
CA LEU A 30 11.04 4.18 2.11
C LEU A 30 11.55 2.85 1.54
N GLY A 31 11.93 2.81 0.25
CA GLY A 31 12.17 1.55 -0.44
C GLY A 31 10.88 0.74 -0.66
N GLU A 32 11.02 -0.56 -0.91
CA GLU A 32 9.88 -1.45 -1.19
C GLU A 32 9.53 -2.34 0.02
N TYR A 33 8.25 -2.40 0.38
CA TYR A 33 7.72 -3.34 1.36
C TYR A 33 7.05 -4.52 0.66
N ARG A 34 7.61 -5.70 0.87
CA ARG A 34 7.13 -6.95 0.26
C ARG A 34 6.33 -7.78 1.26
N THR A 35 5.07 -8.05 0.96
CA THR A 35 4.13 -8.82 1.80
C THR A 35 3.69 -10.08 1.06
N THR A 36 4.24 -11.23 1.42
CA THR A 36 3.93 -12.49 0.74
C THR A 36 2.77 -13.24 1.40
N LEU A 37 1.77 -13.57 0.58
CA LEU A 37 0.52 -14.21 0.96
C LEU A 37 0.19 -15.35 -0.02
N ARG A 38 -0.92 -16.03 0.25
CA ARG A 38 -1.48 -17.07 -0.61
C ARG A 38 -2.93 -16.74 -0.92
N VAL A 39 -3.41 -17.04 -2.12
CA VAL A 39 -4.82 -16.92 -2.48
C VAL A 39 -5.62 -17.94 -1.68
N MET A 40 -6.74 -17.50 -1.11
CA MET A 40 -7.61 -18.32 -0.25
C MET A 40 -9.03 -18.40 -0.85
N PRO A 41 -9.89 -19.34 -0.42
CA PRO A 41 -11.18 -19.57 -1.07
C PRO A 41 -12.08 -18.33 -1.05
N ASN A 42 -12.00 -17.56 0.03
CA ASN A 42 -12.77 -16.34 0.23
C ASN A 42 -12.27 -15.14 -0.61
N ASP A 43 -11.17 -15.29 -1.34
CA ASP A 43 -10.72 -14.27 -2.28
C ASP A 43 -11.33 -14.48 -3.68
N LEU A 44 -11.96 -15.63 -3.93
CA LEU A 44 -12.40 -16.02 -5.26
C LEU A 44 -13.83 -15.59 -5.56
N ASP A 45 -14.10 -15.32 -6.83
CA ASP A 45 -15.43 -15.21 -7.40
C ASP A 45 -15.97 -16.58 -7.89
N LEU A 46 -17.17 -16.56 -8.49
CA LEU A 46 -17.80 -17.75 -9.06
C LEU A 46 -17.02 -18.38 -10.22
N LEU A 47 -16.15 -17.60 -10.88
CA LEU A 47 -15.26 -18.06 -11.96
C LEU A 47 -13.95 -18.65 -11.42
N ARG A 48 -13.81 -18.76 -10.09
CA ARG A 48 -12.63 -19.30 -9.38
C ARG A 48 -11.35 -18.48 -9.60
N HIS A 49 -11.50 -17.21 -9.96
CA HIS A 49 -10.40 -16.24 -9.98
C HIS A 49 -10.52 -15.31 -8.79
N VAL A 50 -9.41 -14.69 -8.38
CA VAL A 50 -9.48 -13.65 -7.36
C VAL A 50 -10.42 -12.54 -7.83
N ASN A 51 -11.43 -12.25 -7.00
CA ASN A 51 -12.39 -11.21 -7.27
C ASN A 51 -11.69 -9.84 -7.35
N ASN A 52 -12.10 -8.99 -8.29
CA ASN A 52 -11.49 -7.68 -8.49
C ASN A 52 -11.46 -6.82 -7.22
N GLY A 53 -12.52 -6.82 -6.40
CA GLY A 53 -12.56 -6.10 -5.12
C GLY A 53 -11.68 -6.74 -4.04
N SER A 54 -11.41 -8.04 -4.13
CA SER A 54 -10.46 -8.72 -3.25
C SER A 54 -9.03 -8.23 -3.47
N TYR A 55 -8.62 -7.85 -4.69
CA TYR A 55 -7.31 -7.23 -4.90
C TYR A 55 -7.16 -5.94 -4.07
N LEU A 56 -8.16 -5.05 -4.11
CA LEU A 56 -8.12 -3.78 -3.34
C LEU A 56 -8.10 -4.05 -1.82
N THR A 57 -8.87 -5.03 -1.35
CA THR A 57 -8.83 -5.48 0.05
C THR A 57 -7.47 -6.06 0.44
N LEU A 58 -6.78 -6.72 -0.48
CA LEU A 58 -5.43 -7.26 -0.24
C LEU A 58 -4.39 -6.14 -0.21
N LEU A 59 -4.54 -5.09 -1.01
CA LEU A 59 -3.65 -3.91 -0.97
C LEU A 59 -3.63 -3.25 0.41
N ASP A 60 -4.77 -3.18 1.11
CA ASP A 60 -4.85 -2.74 2.51
C ASP A 60 -3.89 -3.53 3.41
N ILE A 61 -3.80 -4.84 3.21
CA ILE A 61 -2.94 -5.72 4.03
C ILE A 61 -1.47 -5.38 3.79
N GLY A 62 -1.08 -5.09 2.54
CA GLY A 62 0.27 -4.61 2.21
C GLY A 62 0.59 -3.27 2.87
N ARG A 63 -0.38 -2.34 2.91
CA ARG A 63 -0.24 -1.05 3.59
C ARG A 63 -0.11 -1.20 5.10
N VAL A 64 -0.93 -2.04 5.73
CA VAL A 64 -0.81 -2.34 7.17
C VAL A 64 0.55 -2.94 7.50
N ASP A 65 1.02 -3.90 6.70
CA ASP A 65 2.34 -4.50 6.86
C ASP A 65 3.48 -3.49 6.70
N MET A 66 3.36 -2.56 5.75
CA MET A 66 4.28 -1.43 5.59
C MET A 66 4.30 -0.55 6.85
N THR A 67 3.14 -0.09 7.33
CA THR A 67 3.03 0.81 8.51
C THR A 67 3.57 0.16 9.78
N LEU A 68 3.32 -1.14 9.96
CA LEU A 68 3.85 -1.90 11.09
C LEU A 68 5.37 -2.03 11.00
N ARG A 69 5.90 -2.43 9.83
CA ARG A 69 7.34 -2.66 9.65
C ARG A 69 8.14 -1.37 9.53
N SER A 70 7.52 -0.24 9.16
CA SER A 70 8.18 1.08 9.18
C SER A 70 8.39 1.62 10.60
N GLY A 71 7.70 1.06 11.61
CA GLY A 71 7.71 1.58 12.98
C GLY A 71 6.75 2.75 13.22
N ALA A 72 6.09 3.24 12.17
CA ALA A 72 5.18 4.38 12.27
C ALA A 72 3.89 4.07 13.05
N GLN A 73 3.48 2.79 13.12
CA GLN A 73 2.22 2.39 13.76
C GLN A 73 2.05 2.95 15.17
N SER A 74 3.05 2.78 16.04
CA SER A 74 2.97 3.24 17.43
C SER A 74 2.80 4.76 17.54
N ALA A 75 3.49 5.51 16.67
CA ALA A 75 3.43 6.97 16.65
C ALA A 75 2.09 7.49 16.12
N LEU A 76 1.52 6.81 15.12
CA LEU A 76 0.19 7.07 14.57
C LEU A 76 -0.90 6.78 15.61
N ASP A 77 -0.84 5.62 16.26
CA ASP A 77 -1.81 5.21 17.27
C ASP A 77 -1.80 6.17 18.47
N ALA A 78 -0.63 6.59 18.94
CA ALA A 78 -0.48 7.55 20.04
C ALA A 78 -1.13 8.91 19.73
N ARG A 79 -1.19 9.30 18.44
CA ARG A 79 -1.83 10.53 17.96
C ARG A 79 -3.29 10.31 17.54
N GLY A 80 -3.76 9.06 17.53
CA GLY A 80 -5.07 8.70 17.00
C GLY A 80 -5.21 9.00 15.51
N TRP A 81 -4.12 8.91 14.75
CA TRP A 81 -4.11 9.17 13.31
C TRP A 81 -4.33 7.87 12.52
N PHE A 82 -5.14 7.94 11.46
CA PHE A 82 -5.43 6.77 10.62
C PHE A 82 -5.58 7.14 9.15
N PRO A 83 -5.14 6.26 8.22
CA PRO A 83 -5.27 6.49 6.80
C PRO A 83 -6.69 6.17 6.30
N VAL A 84 -7.13 6.91 5.29
CA VAL A 84 -8.34 6.67 4.50
C VAL A 84 -7.96 6.78 3.03
N VAL A 85 -8.28 5.75 2.24
CA VAL A 85 -8.11 5.80 0.79
C VAL A 85 -9.17 6.72 0.20
N VAL A 86 -8.73 7.72 -0.56
CA VAL A 86 -9.61 8.71 -1.22
C VAL A 86 -9.68 8.54 -2.72
N GLY A 87 -8.77 7.75 -3.30
CA GLY A 87 -8.80 7.37 -4.70
C GLY A 87 -7.82 6.25 -4.96
N GLU A 88 -8.21 5.31 -5.79
CA GLU A 88 -7.32 4.27 -6.28
C GLU A 88 -7.70 3.85 -7.69
N SER A 89 -6.71 3.46 -8.47
CA SER A 89 -6.91 2.83 -9.78
C SER A 89 -6.08 1.56 -9.82
N ILE A 90 -6.59 0.53 -10.49
CA ILE A 90 -5.93 -0.76 -10.60
C ILE A 90 -6.04 -1.28 -12.03
N ARG A 91 -4.94 -1.82 -12.52
CA ARG A 91 -4.83 -2.49 -13.81
C ARG A 91 -4.53 -3.96 -13.58
N PHE A 92 -5.39 -4.83 -14.09
CA PHE A 92 -5.23 -6.28 -14.05
C PHE A 92 -4.50 -6.76 -15.30
N ARG A 93 -3.42 -7.52 -15.14
CA ARG A 93 -2.68 -8.14 -16.24
C ARG A 93 -2.96 -9.63 -16.36
N ARG A 94 -3.04 -10.31 -15.21
CA ARG A 94 -3.28 -11.76 -15.10
C ARG A 94 -4.17 -12.05 -13.90
N SER A 95 -4.93 -13.14 -13.96
CA SER A 95 -5.72 -13.62 -12.83
C SER A 95 -4.89 -14.51 -11.92
N MET A 96 -5.16 -14.45 -10.61
CA MET A 96 -4.66 -15.43 -9.65
C MET A 96 -5.75 -16.45 -9.31
N THR A 97 -5.33 -17.66 -8.98
CA THR A 97 -6.21 -18.78 -8.65
C THR A 97 -5.89 -19.36 -7.28
N LEU A 98 -6.75 -20.28 -6.82
CA LEU A 98 -6.69 -20.86 -5.50
C LEU A 98 -5.29 -21.41 -5.17
N TRP A 99 -4.81 -21.10 -3.96
CA TRP A 99 -3.50 -21.52 -3.43
C TRP A 99 -2.28 -20.95 -4.12
N GLU A 100 -2.40 -20.07 -5.11
CA GLU A 100 -1.22 -19.40 -5.65
C GLU A 100 -0.58 -18.50 -4.60
N ARG A 101 0.76 -18.58 -4.50
CA ARG A 101 1.55 -17.69 -3.66
C ARG A 101 1.83 -16.41 -4.45
N PHE A 102 1.62 -15.27 -3.82
CA PHE A 102 1.87 -13.96 -4.43
C PHE A 102 2.49 -13.00 -3.41
N THR A 103 3.13 -11.95 -3.90
CA THR A 103 3.73 -10.90 -3.09
C THR A 103 3.08 -9.57 -3.46
N ILE A 104 2.63 -8.84 -2.46
CA ILE A 104 2.24 -7.44 -2.62
C ILE A 104 3.50 -6.61 -2.39
N VAL A 105 3.88 -5.81 -3.37
CA VAL A 105 4.95 -4.83 -3.24
C VAL A 105 4.28 -3.49 -3.02
N THR A 106 4.63 -2.80 -1.93
CA THR A 106 4.08 -1.49 -1.54
C THR A 106 5.20 -0.46 -1.48
N ARG A 107 4.99 0.67 -2.16
CA ARG A 107 5.92 1.79 -2.25
C ARG A 107 5.18 3.09 -1.95
N VAL A 108 5.78 3.95 -1.13
CA VAL A 108 5.40 5.36 -1.08
C VAL A 108 6.05 6.03 -2.27
N LEU A 109 5.32 6.85 -3.03
CA LEU A 109 5.89 7.60 -4.15
C LEU A 109 6.26 9.02 -3.74
N GLY A 110 5.49 9.61 -2.83
CA GLY A 110 5.61 10.98 -2.37
C GLY A 110 4.27 11.45 -1.80
N TRP A 111 4.14 12.74 -1.52
CA TRP A 111 2.96 13.36 -0.94
C TRP A 111 2.83 14.82 -1.37
N ASP A 112 1.64 15.38 -1.21
CA ASP A 112 1.42 16.83 -1.21
C ASP A 112 1.06 17.29 0.21
N GLU A 113 0.44 18.45 0.38
CA GLU A 113 0.03 18.92 1.71
C GLU A 113 -1.05 18.04 2.36
N ARG A 114 -1.90 17.37 1.57
CA ARG A 114 -3.08 16.66 2.05
C ARG A 114 -3.04 15.15 1.86
N VAL A 115 -2.35 14.66 0.83
CA VAL A 115 -2.43 13.25 0.44
C VAL A 115 -1.07 12.60 0.24
N ILE A 116 -1.02 11.29 0.48
CA ILE A 116 0.12 10.43 0.22
C ILE A 116 -0.20 9.54 -0.98
N TYR A 117 0.75 9.48 -1.92
CA TYR A 117 0.68 8.65 -3.12
C TYR A 117 1.45 7.35 -2.91
N LEU A 118 0.82 6.22 -3.24
CA LEU A 118 1.41 4.90 -3.18
C LEU A 118 1.33 4.20 -4.53
N ASP A 119 2.37 3.44 -4.83
CA ASP A 119 2.39 2.42 -5.89
C ASP A 119 2.34 1.05 -5.23
N GLN A 120 1.42 0.20 -5.68
CA GLN A 120 1.33 -1.18 -5.22
C GLN A 120 1.15 -2.14 -6.38
N ARG A 121 1.87 -3.25 -6.33
CA ARG A 121 1.73 -4.30 -7.35
C ARG A 121 1.68 -5.68 -6.74
N PHE A 122 1.00 -6.57 -7.44
CA PHE A 122 0.96 -8.00 -7.17
C PHE A 122 1.98 -8.69 -8.06
N GLU A 123 2.91 -9.39 -7.43
CA GLU A 123 3.92 -10.21 -8.08
C GLU A 123 3.66 -11.69 -7.80
N ARG A 124 3.85 -12.54 -8.81
CA ARG A 124 3.88 -14.00 -8.68
C ARG A 124 5.20 -14.52 -9.22
N THR A 125 5.77 -15.53 -8.57
CA THR A 125 6.93 -16.26 -9.11
C THR A 125 6.43 -17.40 -9.98
N GLY A 126 6.76 -17.37 -11.27
CA GLY A 126 6.49 -18.42 -12.24
C GLY A 126 7.26 -19.70 -11.95
N ARG A 127 6.92 -20.78 -12.67
CA ARG A 127 7.60 -22.09 -12.54
C ARG A 127 9.06 -22.04 -13.01
N ASP A 128 9.35 -21.14 -13.93
CA ASP A 128 10.69 -20.80 -14.44
C ASP A 128 11.49 -19.91 -13.47
N GLY A 129 10.90 -19.53 -12.33
CA GLY A 129 11.51 -18.63 -11.35
C GLY A 129 11.38 -17.15 -11.70
N ALA A 130 10.79 -16.80 -12.85
CA ALA A 130 10.60 -15.41 -13.24
C ALA A 130 9.54 -14.73 -12.37
N VAL A 131 9.75 -13.45 -12.07
CA VAL A 131 8.76 -12.63 -11.36
C VAL A 131 7.82 -11.99 -12.39
N GLU A 132 6.53 -12.32 -12.28
CA GLU A 132 5.47 -11.78 -13.13
C GLU A 132 4.64 -10.75 -12.37
N VAL A 133 4.40 -9.60 -12.99
CA VAL A 133 3.45 -8.60 -12.47
C VAL A 133 2.03 -8.98 -12.89
N VAL A 134 1.18 -9.24 -11.90
CA VAL A 134 -0.19 -9.74 -12.04
C VAL A 134 -1.18 -8.58 -12.09
N ALA A 135 -0.99 -7.59 -11.23
CA ALA A 135 -1.80 -6.38 -11.17
C ALA A 135 -0.99 -5.22 -10.59
N GLU A 136 -1.33 -3.99 -10.97
CA GLU A 136 -0.64 -2.76 -10.57
C GLU A 136 -1.69 -1.71 -10.19
N ALA A 137 -1.44 -0.95 -9.13
CA ALA A 137 -2.36 0.02 -8.61
C ALA A 137 -1.65 1.28 -8.12
N TRP A 138 -2.27 2.42 -8.42
CA TRP A 138 -1.96 3.69 -7.74
C TRP A 138 -3.04 3.97 -6.72
N VAL A 139 -2.61 4.38 -5.53
CA VAL A 139 -3.47 4.61 -4.38
C VAL A 139 -3.13 5.97 -3.79
N VAL A 140 -4.16 6.76 -3.48
CA VAL A 140 -4.05 8.01 -2.74
C VAL A 140 -4.74 7.83 -1.40
N ALA A 141 -4.01 8.14 -0.34
CA ALA A 141 -4.52 8.11 1.03
C ALA A 141 -4.43 9.49 1.67
N ARG A 142 -5.41 9.81 2.51
CA ARG A 142 -5.39 10.94 3.44
C ARG A 142 -5.32 10.42 4.86
N PHE A 143 -4.62 11.12 5.74
CA PHE A 143 -4.64 10.82 7.16
C PHE A 143 -5.67 11.71 7.86
N LEU A 144 -6.44 11.11 8.75
CA LEU A 144 -7.41 11.79 9.61
C LEU A 144 -7.05 11.56 11.07
N ALA A 145 -7.40 12.52 11.93
CA ALA A 145 -7.29 12.36 13.37
C ALA A 145 -8.62 11.90 13.97
N ARG A 146 -8.58 11.01 14.97
CA ARG A 146 -9.77 10.59 15.73
C ARG A 146 -10.44 11.74 16.48
N SER A 147 -9.69 12.78 16.81
CA SER A 147 -10.21 14.05 17.35
C SER A 147 -10.99 14.87 16.31
N GLY A 148 -10.97 14.46 15.05
CA GLY A 148 -11.55 15.18 13.92
C GLY A 148 -10.49 15.92 13.10
N GLY A 149 -10.79 16.14 11.82
CA GLY A 149 -9.94 16.88 10.89
C GLY A 149 -8.95 16.02 10.10
N THR A 150 -8.36 16.66 9.09
CA THR A 150 -7.30 16.10 8.24
C THR A 150 -5.93 16.35 8.85
N VAL A 151 -5.01 15.41 8.70
CA VAL A 151 -3.61 15.53 9.11
C VAL A 151 -2.77 15.90 7.88
N PRO A 152 -1.90 16.92 7.95
CA PRO A 152 -0.97 17.24 6.87
C PRO A 152 -0.06 16.07 6.54
N SER A 153 0.09 15.74 5.26
CA SER A 153 0.93 14.59 4.87
C SER A 153 2.42 14.76 5.17
N PRO A 154 3.01 15.98 5.18
CA PRO A 154 4.38 16.17 5.67
C PRO A 154 4.58 15.72 7.12
N GLU A 155 3.63 16.00 8.03
CA GLU A 155 3.70 15.54 9.43
C GLU A 155 3.62 14.01 9.52
N VAL A 156 2.84 13.38 8.63
CA VAL A 156 2.79 11.92 8.55
C VAL A 156 4.13 11.38 8.06
N ALA A 157 4.75 12.00 7.04
CA ALA A 157 6.04 11.57 6.50
C ALA A 157 7.13 11.52 7.58
N GLU A 158 7.17 12.50 8.47
CA GLU A 158 8.08 12.53 9.62
C GLU A 158 7.88 11.32 10.55
N LEU A 159 6.64 10.86 10.78
CA LEU A 159 6.38 9.66 11.58
C LEU A 159 6.87 8.37 10.91
N PHE A 160 7.04 8.38 9.59
CA PHE A 160 7.70 7.32 8.84
C PHE A 160 9.22 7.49 8.79
N GLY A 161 9.79 8.51 9.46
CA GLY A 161 11.22 8.81 9.46
C GLY A 161 11.72 9.41 8.14
N LEU A 162 10.82 10.04 7.37
CA LEU A 162 11.14 10.68 6.11
C LEU A 162 11.37 12.18 6.28
N ASP A 163 12.05 12.78 5.31
CA ASP A 163 12.05 14.23 5.12
C ASP A 163 10.59 14.70 4.92
N PRO A 164 10.13 15.80 5.53
CA PRO A 164 8.79 16.34 5.28
C PRO A 164 8.61 16.86 3.84
N VAL A 165 9.68 17.20 3.13
CA VAL A 165 9.66 17.61 1.72
C VAL A 165 9.48 16.37 0.84
N SER A 166 8.39 16.35 0.07
CA SER A 166 8.12 15.23 -0.83
C SER A 166 9.17 15.12 -1.93
N PRO A 167 9.59 13.89 -2.29
CA PRO A 167 10.29 13.67 -3.55
C PRO A 167 9.39 14.06 -4.75
N PRO A 168 10.00 14.33 -5.92
CA PRO A 168 9.23 14.59 -7.13
C PRO A 168 8.40 13.36 -7.51
N LEU A 169 7.09 13.56 -7.70
CA LEU A 169 6.17 12.52 -8.12
C LEU A 169 6.34 12.23 -9.64
N PRO A 170 6.18 10.97 -10.07
CA PRO A 170 6.15 10.65 -11.50
C PRO A 170 5.03 11.42 -12.22
N GLU A 171 5.32 11.96 -13.41
CA GLU A 171 4.37 12.77 -14.19
C GLU A 171 3.04 12.06 -14.45
N ALA A 172 3.08 10.75 -14.72
CA ALA A 172 1.89 9.95 -14.95
C ALA A 172 0.96 9.89 -13.71
N VAL A 173 1.55 9.86 -12.51
CA VAL A 173 0.81 9.87 -11.23
C VAL A 173 0.19 11.23 -10.98
N VAL A 174 0.90 12.32 -11.27
CA VAL A 174 0.38 13.69 -11.17
C VAL A 174 -0.79 13.90 -12.13
N THR A 175 -0.64 13.44 -13.38
CA THR A 175 -1.69 13.55 -14.41
C THR A 175 -2.94 12.77 -14.01
N TRP A 176 -2.76 11.54 -13.53
CA TRP A 176 -3.84 10.72 -13.00
C TRP A 176 -4.54 11.35 -11.80
N SER A 177 -3.77 11.86 -10.83
CA SER A 177 -4.29 12.53 -9.64
C SER A 177 -5.14 13.75 -10.00
N ARG A 178 -4.68 14.55 -10.97
CA ARG A 178 -5.41 15.72 -11.48
C ARG A 178 -6.72 15.31 -12.18
N ALA A 179 -6.68 14.24 -12.99
CA ALA A 179 -7.87 13.75 -13.70
C ALA A 179 -8.99 13.29 -12.74
N LEU A 180 -8.63 12.84 -11.53
CA LEU A 180 -9.56 12.38 -10.51
C LEU A 180 -9.81 13.40 -9.38
N ASP A 181 -9.24 14.60 -9.48
CA ASP A 181 -9.35 15.65 -8.46
C ASP A 181 -8.88 15.23 -7.05
N LEU A 182 -7.81 14.45 -6.97
CA LEU A 182 -7.32 13.89 -5.70
C LEU A 182 -6.33 14.80 -4.98
N ALA A 183 -5.49 15.51 -5.76
CA ALA A 183 -4.41 16.36 -5.28
C ALA A 183 -4.92 17.56 -4.47
N HIS A 184 -4.04 18.08 -3.61
CA HIS A 184 -4.28 19.39 -3.00
C HIS A 184 -4.34 20.48 -4.10
N ARG A 185 -5.45 21.21 -4.16
CA ARG A 185 -5.55 22.45 -4.94
C ARG A 185 -5.07 23.59 -4.06
N ALA A 186 -3.97 24.25 -4.42
CA ALA A 186 -3.71 25.60 -3.94
C ALA A 186 -4.83 26.49 -4.49
N VAL A 187 -5.60 27.12 -3.60
CA VAL A 187 -6.66 28.07 -3.95
C VAL A 187 -6.04 29.38 -4.38
#